data_AF-A0A8C6Y5P5-F1
#
_entry.id   AF-A0A8C6Y5P5-F1
#
_cell.length_a   1.000
_cell.length_b   1.000
_cell.length_c   1.000
_cell.angle_alpha   90.00
_cell.angle_beta   90.00
_cell.angle_gamma   90.00
#
_symmetry.space_group_name_H-M   'P 1'
#
loop_
_entity.id
_entity.type
_entity.pdbx_description
1 polymer ?
#
loop_
_entity_poly.entity_id
_entity_poly.type
_entity_poly.pdbx_seq_one_letter_code
_entity_poly.pdbx_strand_id
1 'polypeptide(L)'
;MAKILKLNNGKHFVATFIFISSYILHIFLLNFAFSPFFYFFFSFNSGPGTTEETHKCVFPFIYNGKSYNSCTRDGQEDGKLWCAITENYDSGLKWRLCNGEPKADCVFPFIFRGQSYDNCTSDGRADNERWCSLTSNADTNHMENKCTIHLDSTYVLKSIFSWHFFFKD
;
A
#
# COMPACT_ATOMS: atom_id res chain seq x y z
N MET A 1 46.03 -27.62 33.60
CA MET A 1 47.17 -26.87 33.06
C MET A 1 46.68 -26.16 31.81
N ALA A 2 46.80 -24.84 31.78
CA ALA A 2 46.13 -23.98 30.81
C ALA A 2 46.70 -24.11 29.40
N LYS A 3 45.84 -23.94 28.38
CA LYS A 3 46.25 -23.28 27.15
C LYS A 3 45.17 -22.31 26.69
N ILE A 4 45.26 -21.09 27.22
CA ILE A 4 44.60 -19.92 26.67
C ILE A 4 45.40 -19.51 25.44
N LEU A 5 44.77 -19.50 24.27
CA LEU A 5 45.15 -18.62 23.17
C LEU A 5 43.97 -17.70 22.92
N LYS A 6 44.10 -16.45 23.37
CA LYS A 6 43.31 -15.31 22.89
C LYS A 6 43.80 -14.95 21.49
N LEU A 7 42.88 -14.53 20.61
CA LEU A 7 42.82 -13.19 19.99
C LEU A 7 41.72 -13.23 18.91
N ASN A 8 40.65 -12.48 19.12
CA ASN A 8 40.41 -11.14 18.55
C ASN A 8 40.01 -11.18 17.08
N ASN A 9 38.73 -11.43 16.81
CA ASN A 9 37.85 -10.40 16.27
C ASN A 9 36.43 -10.98 16.18
N GLY A 10 35.48 -10.15 16.60
CA GLY A 10 34.10 -10.55 16.85
C GLY A 10 33.42 -11.24 15.68
N LYS A 11 32.47 -12.10 16.08
CA LYS A 11 31.42 -12.76 15.31
C LYS A 11 31.77 -14.16 14.78
N HIS A 12 31.43 -15.17 15.59
CA HIS A 12 30.96 -16.48 15.13
C HIS A 12 29.66 -16.78 15.91
N PHE A 13 28.52 -16.80 15.22
CA PHE A 13 27.93 -17.91 14.48
C PHE A 13 27.23 -18.95 15.39
N VAL A 14 25.90 -18.76 15.44
CA VAL A 14 24.81 -19.75 15.40
C VAL A 14 24.84 -20.94 16.37
N ALA A 15 23.87 -20.85 17.29
CA ALA A 15 22.96 -21.87 17.80
C ALA A 15 23.48 -23.32 17.90
N THR A 16 23.80 -23.71 19.13
CA THR A 16 23.76 -25.12 19.55
C THR A 16 22.54 -25.33 20.45
N PHE A 17 21.65 -26.20 19.99
CA PHE A 17 20.54 -26.78 20.74
C PHE A 17 21.03 -27.29 22.10
N ILE A 18 20.47 -26.80 23.21
CA ILE A 18 20.63 -27.43 24.52
C ILE A 18 19.24 -27.63 25.11
N PHE A 19 18.90 -28.91 25.34
CA PHE A 19 17.75 -29.39 26.08
C PHE A 19 17.61 -28.62 27.39
N ILE A 20 16.57 -27.80 27.52
CA ILE A 20 16.34 -27.05 28.75
C ILE A 20 15.25 -27.75 29.55
N SER A 21 15.66 -28.30 30.70
CA SER A 21 14.85 -28.95 31.72
C SER A 21 13.47 -28.31 31.89
N SER A 22 12.43 -29.13 32.11
CA SER A 22 11.03 -28.75 32.39
C SER A 22 10.88 -27.58 33.37
N TYR A 23 11.88 -27.38 34.22
CA TYR A 23 12.00 -26.26 35.16
C TYR A 23 12.13 -24.87 34.50
N ILE A 24 12.80 -24.74 33.33
CA ILE A 24 13.01 -23.44 32.67
C ILE A 24 11.78 -23.00 31.86
N LEU A 25 10.99 -23.94 31.31
CA LEU A 25 9.69 -23.63 30.69
C LEU A 25 8.69 -23.06 31.72
N HIS A 26 8.69 -23.60 32.95
CA HIS A 26 7.86 -23.07 34.04
C HIS A 26 8.30 -21.69 34.53
N ILE A 27 9.60 -21.42 34.60
CA ILE A 27 10.13 -20.10 34.97
C ILE A 27 9.80 -19.05 33.89
N PHE A 28 9.78 -19.45 32.62
CA PHE A 28 9.42 -18.56 31.50
C PHE A 28 7.94 -18.15 31.54
N LEU A 29 7.03 -19.07 31.92
CA LEU A 29 5.60 -18.79 32.06
C LEU A 29 5.28 -17.92 33.30
N LEU A 30 6.06 -18.03 34.38
CA LEU A 30 5.85 -17.24 35.60
C LEU A 30 6.46 -15.83 35.54
N ASN A 31 7.49 -15.60 34.71
CA ASN A 31 8.13 -14.27 34.59
C ASN A 31 7.58 -13.39 33.44
N PHE A 32 6.84 -13.95 32.49
CA PHE A 32 6.28 -13.16 31.38
C PHE A 32 5.13 -12.24 31.80
N ALA A 33 4.45 -12.54 32.92
CA ALA A 33 3.31 -11.77 33.43
C ALA A 33 3.68 -10.57 34.33
N PHE A 34 4.95 -10.38 34.67
CA PHE A 34 5.41 -9.32 35.60
C PHE A 34 6.53 -8.43 35.05
N SER A 35 6.93 -8.62 33.79
CA SER A 35 7.87 -7.69 33.16
C SER A 35 7.14 -6.37 32.85
N PRO A 36 7.63 -5.20 33.31
CA PRO A 36 7.08 -3.89 32.93
C PRO A 36 7.16 -3.67 31.42
N PHE A 37 8.00 -4.43 30.72
CA PHE A 37 8.12 -4.45 29.26
C PHE A 37 6.88 -5.05 28.56
N PHE A 38 6.19 -6.02 29.18
CA PHE A 38 5.00 -6.67 28.60
C PHE A 38 3.76 -5.77 28.73
N TYR A 39 3.58 -5.12 29.88
CA TYR A 39 2.52 -4.12 30.07
C TYR A 39 2.73 -2.87 29.23
N PHE A 40 3.97 -2.46 28.97
CA PHE A 40 4.27 -1.36 28.06
C PHE A 40 3.88 -1.68 26.60
N PHE A 41 4.06 -2.94 26.17
CA PHE A 41 3.66 -3.36 24.81
C PHE A 41 2.14 -3.42 24.62
N PHE A 42 1.38 -3.73 25.67
CA PHE A 42 -0.09 -3.71 25.65
C PHE A 42 -0.69 -2.29 25.71
N SER A 43 -0.05 -1.34 26.40
CA SER A 43 -0.54 0.05 26.44
C SER A 43 -0.22 0.86 25.18
N PHE A 44 0.68 0.42 24.31
CA PHE A 44 1.00 1.12 23.05
C PHE A 44 0.12 0.74 21.84
N ASN A 45 -0.77 -0.25 21.97
CA ASN A 45 -1.72 -0.63 20.90
C ASN A 45 -3.18 -0.31 21.20
N SER A 46 -3.44 0.68 22.04
CA SER A 46 -4.76 1.30 22.15
C SER A 46 -4.63 2.81 22.34
N GLY A 47 -3.93 3.45 21.41
CA GLY A 47 -4.29 4.82 21.07
C GLY A 47 -5.67 4.77 20.38
N PRO A 48 -6.61 5.68 20.68
CA PRO A 48 -7.72 5.88 19.76
C PRO A 48 -7.09 6.25 18.43
N GLY A 49 -7.12 5.32 17.48
CA GLY A 49 -6.87 5.63 16.10
C GLY A 49 -7.91 6.66 15.73
N THR A 50 -7.55 7.94 15.77
CA THR A 50 -8.19 8.90 14.89
C THR A 50 -7.86 8.35 13.51
N THR A 51 -8.82 7.60 12.95
CA THR A 51 -8.93 7.46 11.52
C THR A 51 -9.01 8.89 11.01
N GLU A 52 -7.85 9.48 10.72
CA GLU A 52 -7.70 10.33 9.56
C GLU A 52 -8.11 9.44 8.38
N GLU A 53 -9.41 9.18 8.24
CA GLU A 53 -9.99 8.94 6.95
C GLU A 53 -9.75 10.25 6.21
N THR A 54 -8.55 10.39 5.69
CA THR A 54 -8.27 11.30 4.61
C THR A 54 -9.20 10.78 3.53
N HIS A 55 -10.39 11.37 3.45
CA HIS A 55 -11.44 10.93 2.55
C HIS A 55 -10.91 11.15 1.14
N LYS A 56 -10.24 10.13 0.59
CA LYS A 56 -9.69 10.13 -0.76
C LYS A 56 -10.84 9.95 -1.72
N CYS A 57 -10.63 10.43 -2.95
CA CYS A 57 -11.55 10.12 -4.03
C CYS A 57 -11.68 8.60 -4.16
N VAL A 58 -12.90 8.10 -4.25
CA VAL A 58 -13.16 6.71 -4.60
C VAL A 58 -13.38 6.66 -6.11
N PHE A 59 -12.65 5.78 -6.78
CA PHE A 59 -12.79 5.56 -8.22
C PHE A 59 -13.00 4.06 -8.51
N PRO A 60 -13.91 3.70 -9.41
CA PRO A 60 -14.93 4.56 -10.03
C PRO A 60 -15.95 5.09 -9.00
N PHE A 61 -16.53 6.27 -9.25
CA PHE A 61 -17.73 6.71 -8.54
C PHE A 61 -18.90 7.01 -9.48
N ILE A 62 -20.12 6.79 -9.00
CA ILE A 62 -21.35 7.06 -9.74
C ILE A 62 -21.87 8.45 -9.37
N TYR A 63 -22.12 9.30 -10.37
CA TYR A 63 -22.83 10.57 -10.24
C TYR A 63 -23.86 10.69 -11.36
N ASN A 64 -25.12 10.97 -11.00
CA ASN A 64 -26.24 11.07 -11.94
C ASN A 64 -26.36 9.86 -12.88
N GLY A 65 -26.15 8.66 -12.33
CA GLY A 65 -26.16 7.40 -13.09
C GLY A 65 -24.96 7.16 -14.02
N LYS A 66 -23.96 8.04 -14.03
CA LYS A 66 -22.74 7.90 -14.84
C LYS A 66 -21.53 7.59 -13.96
N SER A 67 -20.67 6.69 -14.42
CA SER A 67 -19.42 6.32 -13.74
C SER A 67 -18.28 7.27 -14.11
N TYR A 68 -17.53 7.74 -13.11
CA TYR A 68 -16.39 8.64 -13.25
C TYR A 68 -15.13 8.00 -12.65
N ASN A 69 -14.06 7.99 -13.45
CA ASN A 69 -12.73 7.48 -13.07
C ASN A 69 -11.72 8.60 -12.80
N SER A 70 -12.18 9.85 -12.76
CA SER A 70 -11.37 11.01 -12.48
C SER A 70 -12.24 12.09 -11.87
N CYS A 71 -11.61 13.12 -11.32
CA CYS A 71 -12.38 14.29 -10.92
C CYS A 71 -13.13 14.88 -12.12
N THR A 72 -14.34 15.35 -11.85
CA THR A 72 -15.25 15.90 -12.85
C THR A 72 -15.65 17.33 -12.48
N ARG A 73 -16.06 18.12 -13.47
CA ARG A 73 -16.70 19.43 -13.27
C ARG A 73 -18.22 19.33 -13.40
N ASP A 74 -18.73 18.15 -13.76
CA ASP A 74 -20.14 17.93 -14.00
C ASP A 74 -20.94 18.29 -12.74
N GLY A 75 -21.99 19.11 -12.91
CA GLY A 75 -22.82 19.59 -11.81
C GLY A 75 -22.23 20.72 -10.95
N GLN A 76 -21.03 21.22 -11.25
CA GLN A 76 -20.43 22.35 -10.54
C GLN A 76 -20.51 23.66 -11.33
N GLU A 77 -21.22 24.65 -10.80
CA GLU A 77 -21.39 25.99 -11.42
C GLU A 77 -20.07 26.78 -11.45
N ASP A 78 -19.24 26.62 -10.41
CA ASP A 78 -17.94 27.29 -10.27
C ASP A 78 -16.86 26.73 -11.23
N GLY A 79 -17.17 25.66 -11.97
CA GLY A 79 -16.20 24.96 -12.83
C GLY A 79 -15.07 24.24 -12.09
N LYS A 80 -15.18 24.10 -10.77
CA LYS A 80 -14.17 23.41 -9.93
C LYS A 80 -14.29 21.89 -10.09
N LEU A 81 -13.13 21.22 -10.10
CA LEU A 81 -13.05 19.77 -10.15
C LEU A 81 -13.41 19.17 -8.79
N TRP A 82 -14.20 18.10 -8.80
CA TRP A 82 -14.59 17.37 -7.61
C TRP A 82 -14.63 15.86 -7.86
N CYS A 83 -14.62 15.08 -6.77
CA CYS A 83 -14.78 13.63 -6.80
C CYS A 83 -15.65 13.18 -5.63
N ALA A 84 -16.33 12.04 -5.78
CA ALA A 84 -16.99 11.40 -4.65
C ALA A 84 -15.95 10.72 -3.74
N ILE A 85 -16.27 10.68 -2.45
CA ILE A 85 -15.48 9.91 -1.47
C ILE A 85 -16.16 8.57 -1.13
N THR A 86 -17.12 8.16 -1.97
CA THR A 86 -17.93 6.94 -1.90
C THR A 86 -18.14 6.41 -3.32
N GLU A 87 -18.36 5.10 -3.47
CA GLU A 87 -18.62 4.46 -4.76
C GLU A 87 -19.86 5.03 -5.47
N ASN A 88 -20.88 5.44 -4.72
CA ASN A 88 -22.09 6.04 -5.27
C ASN A 88 -22.33 7.40 -4.62
N TYR A 89 -22.09 8.48 -5.36
CA TYR A 89 -22.40 9.83 -4.91
C TYR A 89 -23.90 10.02 -4.72
N ASP A 90 -24.73 9.47 -5.61
CA ASP A 90 -26.19 9.67 -5.58
C ASP A 90 -26.81 9.11 -4.28
N SER A 91 -26.16 8.12 -3.66
CA SER A 91 -26.57 7.56 -2.35
C SER A 91 -25.78 8.11 -1.17
N GLY A 92 -24.47 8.34 -1.34
CA GLY A 92 -23.58 8.77 -0.27
C GLY A 92 -23.59 10.28 -0.03
N LEU A 93 -23.84 11.07 -1.08
CA LEU A 93 -23.79 12.55 -1.14
C LEU A 93 -22.49 13.16 -0.59
N LYS A 94 -21.44 12.36 -0.46
CA LYS A 94 -20.15 12.79 0.07
C LYS A 94 -19.15 12.98 -1.07
N TRP A 95 -18.52 14.14 -1.07
CA TRP A 95 -17.59 14.56 -2.11
C TRP A 95 -16.51 15.47 -1.56
N ARG A 96 -15.49 15.73 -2.37
CA ARG A 96 -14.46 16.73 -2.09
C ARG A 96 -14.02 17.44 -3.35
N LEU A 97 -13.44 18.62 -3.17
CA LEU A 97 -12.72 19.32 -4.23
C LEU A 97 -11.39 18.63 -4.53
N CYS A 98 -11.03 18.66 -5.81
CA CYS A 98 -9.77 18.17 -6.32
C CYS A 98 -8.83 19.35 -6.56
N ASN A 99 -7.64 19.30 -5.97
CA ASN A 99 -6.59 20.33 -6.17
C ASN A 99 -5.77 20.08 -7.46
N GLY A 100 -6.37 19.43 -8.47
CA GLY A 100 -5.74 18.96 -9.71
C GLY A 100 -6.64 17.94 -10.42
N GLU A 101 -6.07 17.10 -11.30
CA GLU A 101 -6.76 15.95 -11.89
C GLU A 101 -6.37 14.62 -11.18
N PRO A 102 -6.91 14.31 -9.99
CA PRO A 102 -6.93 12.95 -9.48
C PRO A 102 -7.66 12.04 -10.48
N LYS A 103 -7.00 10.94 -10.82
CA LYS A 103 -7.52 9.90 -11.70
C LYS A 103 -7.40 8.55 -10.99
N ALA A 104 -8.20 7.58 -11.40
CA ALA A 104 -8.15 6.22 -10.89
C ALA A 104 -6.73 5.65 -11.00
N ASP A 105 -6.36 4.83 -10.02
CA ASP A 105 -5.07 4.16 -10.03
C ASP A 105 -5.01 3.12 -11.16
N CYS A 106 -3.82 2.93 -11.72
CA CYS A 106 -3.54 1.84 -12.65
C CYS A 106 -3.82 0.49 -11.99
N VAL A 107 -4.44 -0.42 -12.73
CA VAL A 107 -4.60 -1.82 -12.34
C VAL A 107 -3.49 -2.62 -13.00
N PHE A 108 -2.66 -3.28 -12.19
CA PHE A 108 -1.63 -4.20 -12.64
C PHE A 108 -1.83 -5.58 -11.99
N PRO A 109 -1.62 -6.69 -12.73
CA PRO A 109 -1.45 -6.73 -14.19
C PRO A 109 -2.75 -6.39 -14.93
N PHE A 110 -2.62 -5.85 -16.14
CA PHE A 110 -3.76 -5.70 -17.06
C PHE A 110 -3.49 -6.34 -18.43
N ILE A 111 -4.56 -6.77 -19.09
CA ILE A 111 -4.50 -7.38 -20.43
C ILE A 111 -4.80 -6.32 -21.49
N PHE A 112 -3.96 -6.23 -22.53
CA PHE A 112 -4.20 -5.46 -23.74
C PHE A 112 -3.66 -6.21 -24.97
N ARG A 113 -4.49 -6.33 -26.01
CA ARG A 113 -4.27 -7.13 -27.22
C ARG A 113 -3.80 -8.55 -26.91
N GLY A 114 -4.37 -9.15 -25.87
CA GLY A 114 -4.01 -10.49 -25.39
C GLY A 114 -2.66 -10.61 -24.67
N GLN A 115 -1.96 -9.50 -24.41
CA GLN A 115 -0.71 -9.47 -23.64
C GLN A 115 -0.94 -8.89 -22.24
N SER A 116 -0.23 -9.43 -21.25
CA SER A 116 -0.28 -8.96 -19.86
C SER A 116 0.80 -7.92 -19.60
N TYR A 117 0.44 -6.81 -18.97
CA TYR A 117 1.34 -5.72 -18.61
C TYR A 117 1.36 -5.48 -17.10
N ASP A 118 2.55 -5.57 -16.50
CA ASP A 118 2.80 -5.28 -15.08
C ASP A 118 3.26 -3.83 -14.84
N ASN A 119 3.43 -3.05 -15.91
CA ASN A 119 3.86 -1.67 -15.86
C ASN A 119 3.20 -0.86 -16.99
N CYS A 120 3.42 0.45 -16.97
CA CYS A 120 2.92 1.32 -18.02
C CYS A 120 3.60 1.01 -19.36
N THR A 121 2.80 0.85 -20.40
CA THR A 121 3.24 0.56 -21.77
C THR A 121 2.96 1.73 -22.70
N SER A 122 3.69 1.85 -23.80
CA SER A 122 3.34 2.74 -24.92
C SER A 122 2.71 1.98 -26.10
N ASP A 123 2.47 0.67 -25.92
CA ASP A 123 1.92 -0.18 -26.97
C ASP A 123 0.58 0.33 -27.46
N GLY A 124 0.41 0.30 -28.79
CA GLY A 124 -0.79 0.78 -29.45
C GLY A 124 -0.84 2.30 -29.66
N ARG A 125 0.16 3.08 -29.22
CA ARG A 125 0.20 4.53 -29.43
C ARG A 125 1.32 4.97 -30.38
N ALA A 126 1.00 5.91 -31.26
CA ALA A 126 1.96 6.49 -32.22
C ALA A 126 2.82 7.61 -31.61
N ASP A 127 2.32 8.26 -30.56
CA ASP A 127 3.00 9.35 -29.84
C ASP A 127 3.99 8.85 -28.78
N ASN A 128 4.10 7.52 -28.60
CA ASN A 128 4.92 6.86 -27.58
C ASN A 128 4.58 7.29 -26.14
N GLU A 129 3.39 7.86 -25.89
CA GLU A 129 2.94 8.17 -24.55
C GLU A 129 2.70 6.89 -23.75
N ARG A 130 3.19 6.85 -22.50
CA ARG A 130 2.96 5.69 -21.64
C ARG A 130 1.57 5.76 -21.01
N TRP A 131 0.91 4.62 -20.94
CA TRP A 131 -0.41 4.45 -20.36
C TRP A 131 -0.51 3.15 -19.58
N CYS A 132 -1.53 3.06 -18.74
CA CYS A 132 -1.90 1.86 -17.99
C CYS A 132 -3.41 1.67 -18.06
N SER A 133 -3.89 0.43 -17.93
CA SER A 133 -5.33 0.21 -17.78
C SER A 133 -5.80 0.50 -16.36
N LEU A 134 -7.05 0.93 -16.25
CA LEU A 134 -7.79 1.10 -15.00
C LEU A 134 -8.62 -0.14 -14.66
N THR A 135 -8.50 -1.19 -15.47
CA THR A 135 -9.19 -2.46 -15.28
C THR A 135 -8.20 -3.60 -15.52
N SER A 136 -8.55 -4.81 -15.11
CA SER A 136 -7.72 -5.99 -15.37
C SER A 136 -7.67 -6.38 -16.85
N ASN A 137 -8.59 -5.88 -17.68
CA ASN A 137 -8.67 -6.25 -19.10
C ASN A 137 -9.15 -5.07 -19.97
N ALA A 138 -8.19 -4.39 -20.56
CA ALA A 138 -8.38 -3.26 -21.47
C ALA A 138 -9.00 -3.66 -22.82
N ASP A 139 -8.94 -4.96 -23.20
CA ASP A 139 -9.58 -5.45 -24.43
C ASP A 139 -11.10 -5.51 -24.27
N THR A 140 -11.57 -5.81 -23.06
CA THR A 140 -13.01 -5.83 -22.75
C THR A 140 -13.55 -4.45 -22.37
N ASN A 141 -12.75 -3.67 -21.65
CA ASN A 141 -13.14 -2.35 -21.17
C ASN A 141 -11.94 -1.42 -21.22
N HIS A 142 -11.82 -0.70 -22.34
CA HIS A 142 -10.68 0.17 -22.62
C HIS A 142 -10.76 1.48 -21.81
N MET A 143 -10.50 1.36 -20.51
CA MET A 143 -10.30 2.48 -19.59
C MET A 143 -8.81 2.59 -19.30
N GLU A 144 -8.23 3.75 -19.59
CA GLU A 144 -6.80 3.99 -19.50
C GLU A 144 -6.49 5.32 -18.83
N ASN A 145 -5.33 5.39 -18.20
CA ASN A 145 -4.72 6.63 -17.76
C ASN A 145 -3.33 6.78 -18.33
N LYS A 146 -2.97 8.05 -18.59
CA LYS A 146 -1.60 8.42 -18.95
C LYS A 146 -0.70 8.25 -17.73
N CYS A 147 0.34 7.45 -17.89
CA CYS A 147 1.40 7.35 -16.90
C CYS A 147 2.36 8.53 -17.10
N THR A 148 2.15 9.59 -16.34
CA THR A 148 3.19 10.60 -16.17
C THR A 148 4.21 10.06 -15.18
N ILE A 149 5.50 10.35 -15.37
CA ILE A 149 6.58 9.93 -14.45
C ILE A 149 6.47 10.69 -13.10
N HIS A 150 5.39 11.44 -12.88
CA HIS A 150 4.95 11.85 -11.56
C HIS A 150 4.35 10.64 -10.85
N LEU A 151 5.23 9.70 -10.50
CA LEU A 151 5.04 8.91 -9.29
C LEU A 151 4.84 9.95 -8.19
N ASP A 152 3.59 10.15 -7.80
CA ASP A 152 3.25 10.78 -6.54
C ASP A 152 4.25 10.24 -5.51
N SER A 153 4.91 11.11 -4.77
CA SER A 153 6.07 10.79 -3.90
C SER A 153 5.83 9.62 -2.92
N THR A 154 4.58 9.19 -2.79
CA THR A 154 4.09 8.05 -2.02
C THR A 154 4.36 6.67 -2.65
N TYR A 155 4.51 6.54 -3.97
CA TYR A 155 4.73 5.23 -4.61
C TYR A 155 6.18 4.77 -4.51
N VAL A 156 7.14 5.70 -4.60
CA VAL A 156 8.55 5.43 -4.34
C VAL A 156 8.73 5.03 -2.87
N LEU A 157 8.03 5.68 -1.93
CA LEU A 157 8.06 5.29 -0.52
C LEU A 157 7.38 3.94 -0.26
N LYS A 158 6.25 3.61 -0.89
CA LYS A 158 5.67 2.27 -0.80
C LYS A 158 6.59 1.19 -1.38
N SER A 159 7.33 1.49 -2.45
CA SER A 159 8.35 0.57 -2.98
C SER A 159 9.53 0.43 -2.02
N ILE A 160 10.06 1.53 -1.47
CA ILE A 160 11.15 1.49 -0.48
C ILE A 160 10.74 0.74 0.80
N PHE A 161 9.49 0.90 1.27
CA PHE A 161 8.96 0.15 2.41
C PHE A 161 8.54 -1.29 2.08
N SER A 162 8.26 -1.61 0.80
CA SER A 162 8.03 -2.99 0.35
C SER A 162 9.33 -3.80 0.25
N TRP A 163 10.49 -3.15 0.15
CA TRP A 163 11.79 -3.83 0.24
C TRP A 163 12.25 -4.12 1.67
N HIS A 164 11.56 -3.60 2.70
CA HIS A 164 11.88 -3.93 4.09
C HIS A 164 11.21 -5.22 4.59
N PHE A 165 10.49 -5.95 3.73
CA PHE A 165 9.83 -7.21 4.07
C PHE A 165 10.13 -8.38 3.12
N PHE A 166 11.23 -8.34 2.38
CA PHE A 166 11.76 -9.50 1.64
C PHE A 166 13.20 -9.82 2.08
N PHE A 167 13.34 -10.30 3.31
CA PHE A 167 14.44 -11.19 3.72
C PHE A 167 13.93 -12.14 4.80
N LYS A 168 13.30 -13.22 4.32
CA LYS A 168 13.11 -14.52 4.98
C LYS A 168 12.67 -15.42 3.83
N ASP A 169 13.51 -16.29 3.29
CA ASP A 169 14.24 -17.36 3.98
C ASP A 169 15.74 -17.42 3.68
#